data_AF-A0A315DKY0-F1
#
_entry.id   AF-A0A315DKY0-F1
#
_cell.length_a   1.000
_cell.length_b   1.000
_cell.length_c   1.000
_cell.angle_alpha   90.00
_cell.angle_beta   90.00
_cell.angle_gamma   90.00
#
_symmetry.space_group_name_H-M   'P 1'
#
loop_
_entity.id
_entity.type
_entity.pdbx_description
1 polymer ?
#
loop_
_entity_poly.entity_id
_entity_poly.type
_entity_poly.pdbx_seq_one_letter_code
_entity_poly.pdbx_strand_id
1 'polypeptide(L)' 'MRAQLAATAQGLSMHPLSQALQEYPEQAPHYKAVHDLLGATDRRHTVQMWTRLGYGPSIGPAPRRGLDAHLRKA' A
#
# COMPACT_ATOMS: atom_id res chain seq x y z
N MET A 1 -1.39 -2.75 -8.60
CA MET A 1 -1.92 -1.37 -8.78
C MET A 1 -1.10 -0.69 -9.88
N ARG A 2 -1.71 0.16 -10.74
CA ARG A 2 -1.02 0.74 -11.92
C ARG A 2 0.24 1.53 -11.54
N ALA A 3 0.21 2.30 -10.44
CA ALA A 3 1.40 3.05 -10.00
C ALA A 3 2.54 2.13 -9.55
N GLN A 4 2.24 0.98 -8.92
CA GLN A 4 3.26 -0.02 -8.60
C GLN A 4 3.94 -0.60 -9.84
N LEU A 5 3.18 -0.90 -10.90
CA LEU A 5 3.76 -1.37 -12.15
C LEU A 5 4.66 -0.29 -12.78
N ALA A 6 4.23 0.97 -12.75
CA ALA A 6 5.01 2.09 -13.23
C ALA A 6 6.30 2.29 -12.41
N ALA A 7 6.24 2.22 -11.08
CA ALA A 7 7.40 2.29 -10.21
C ALA A 7 8.40 1.16 -10.51
N THR A 8 7.92 -0.09 -10.64
CA THR A 8 8.77 -1.23 -10.99
C THR A 8 9.45 -1.06 -12.35
N ALA A 9 8.75 -0.51 -13.35
CA ALA A 9 9.34 -0.21 -14.66
C ALA A 9 10.48 0.83 -14.59
N GLN A 10 10.49 1.67 -13.55
CA GLN A 10 11.53 2.66 -13.26
C GLN A 10 12.59 2.13 -12.27
N GLY A 11 12.59 0.83 -11.94
CA GLY A 11 13.51 0.25 -10.96
C GLY A 11 13.22 0.66 -9.50
N LEU A 12 12.04 1.22 -9.23
CA LEU A 12 11.62 1.62 -7.90
C LEU A 12 10.82 0.49 -7.22
N SER A 13 11.02 0.40 -5.91
CA SER A 13 10.24 -0.45 -5.01
C SER A 13 9.16 0.37 -4.31
N MET A 14 7.94 -0.19 -4.24
CA MET A 14 6.83 0.35 -3.46
C MET A 14 6.49 -0.57 -2.29
N HIS A 15 6.38 -0.01 -1.09
CA HIS A 15 5.94 -0.71 0.10
C HIS A 15 4.73 0.01 0.70
N PRO A 16 3.50 -0.50 0.54
CA PRO A 16 2.29 0.06 1.17
C PRO A 16 2.34 -0.07 2.71
N LEU A 17 1.83 0.93 3.42
CA LEU A 17 1.75 0.99 4.88
C LEU A 17 0.29 1.13 5.32
N SER A 18 -0.45 0.03 5.22
CA SER A 18 -1.89 0.02 5.53
C SER A 18 -2.19 0.22 7.02
N GLN A 19 -1.25 -0.09 7.92
CA GLN A 19 -1.46 -0.04 9.36
C GLN A 19 -1.78 1.37 9.86
N ALA A 20 -1.08 2.38 9.33
CA ALA A 20 -1.28 3.79 9.70
C ALA A 20 -2.64 4.34 9.27
N LEU A 21 -3.38 3.59 8.44
CA LEU A 21 -4.69 3.96 7.90
C LEU A 21 -5.83 3.17 8.55
N GLN A 22 -5.56 2.33 9.55
CA GLN A 22 -6.60 1.55 10.23
C GLN A 22 -7.38 2.40 11.23
N GLU A 23 -8.65 2.08 11.42
CA GLU A 23 -9.62 2.90 12.18
C GLU A 23 -9.83 2.42 13.64
N TYR A 24 -8.92 1.59 14.17
CA TYR A 24 -8.99 1.17 15.57
C TYR A 24 -8.27 2.19 16.49
N PRO A 25 -8.65 2.26 17.79
CA PRO A 25 -8.25 3.35 18.68
C PRO A 25 -6.74 3.62 18.76
N GLU A 26 -5.93 2.57 18.74
CA GLU A 26 -4.48 2.65 18.85
C GLU A 26 -3.81 3.28 17.60
N GLN A 27 -4.50 3.32 16.45
CA GLN A 27 -4.00 4.00 15.24
C GLN A 27 -4.58 5.39 15.03
N ALA A 28 -5.56 5.82 15.84
CA ALA A 28 -6.14 7.16 15.77
C ALA A 28 -5.09 8.30 15.63
N PRO A 29 -3.98 8.34 16.39
CA PRO A 29 -2.97 9.38 16.21
C PRO A 29 -2.27 9.30 14.85
N HIS A 30 -1.98 8.11 14.34
CA HIS A 30 -1.30 7.92 13.06
C HIS A 30 -2.22 8.21 11.88
N TYR A 31 -3.47 7.77 11.96
CA TYR A 31 -4.50 8.07 10.98
C TYR A 31 -4.66 9.58 10.81
N LYS A 32 -4.81 10.31 11.93
CA LYS A 32 -4.92 11.77 11.92
C LYS A 32 -3.66 12.41 11.33
N ALA A 33 -2.47 12.01 11.77
CA ALA A 33 -1.21 12.60 11.29
C ALA A 33 -1.02 12.44 9.78
N VAL A 34 -1.36 11.28 9.21
CA VAL A 34 -1.26 11.06 7.75
C VAL A 34 -2.28 11.91 6.99
N HIS A 35 -3.52 12.04 7.49
CA HIS A 35 -4.55 12.88 6.86
C HIS A 35 -4.18 14.37 6.93
N ASP A 36 -3.66 14.84 8.06
CA ASP A 36 -3.18 16.21 8.21
C ASP A 36 -2.02 16.49 7.24
N LEU A 37 -1.02 15.60 7.19
CA LEU A 37 0.15 15.74 6.31
C LEU A 37 -0.23 15.85 4.83
N LEU A 38 -1.26 15.11 4.43
CA LEU A 38 -1.73 15.05 3.04
C LEU A 38 -2.80 16.10 2.72
N GLY A 39 -3.18 16.96 3.68
CA GLY A 39 -4.28 17.91 3.51
C GLY A 39 -5.65 17.25 3.32
N ALA A 40 -5.79 15.98 3.70
CA ALA A 40 -7.02 15.20 3.62
C ALA A 40 -7.90 15.40 4.87
N THR A 41 -8.09 16.66 5.29
CA THR A 41 -8.79 17.00 6.55
C THR A 41 -10.30 17.17 6.41
N ASP A 42 -10.82 17.29 5.18
CA ASP A 42 -12.26 17.25 4.91
C ASP A 42 -12.79 15.83 5.11
N ARG A 43 -13.98 15.68 5.70
CA ARG A 43 -14.67 14.39 5.89
C ARG A 43 -14.92 13.62 4.59
N ARG A 44 -14.91 14.30 3.44
CA ARG A 44 -15.05 13.68 2.10
C ARG A 44 -13.72 13.22 1.52
N HIS A 45 -12.60 13.63 2.10
CA HIS A 45 -11.28 13.15 1.69
C HIS A 45 -10.96 11.82 2.36
N THR A 46 -10.31 10.92 1.63
CA THR A 46 -9.90 9.62 2.15
C THR A 46 -8.51 9.30 1.64
N VAL A 47 -7.58 9.06 2.55
CA VAL A 47 -6.27 8.51 2.19
C VAL A 47 -6.43 7.00 1.98
N GLN A 48 -6.62 6.58 0.73
CA GLN A 48 -6.81 5.15 0.41
C GLN A 48 -5.51 4.34 0.42
N MET A 49 -4.36 4.99 0.20
CA MET A 49 -3.07 4.32 0.16
C MET A 49 -1.97 5.26 0.65
N TRP A 50 -1.15 4.74 1.57
CA TRP A 50 0.09 5.36 2.02
C TRP A 50 1.25 4.41 1.70
N THR A 51 2.34 4.90 1.12
CA THR A 51 3.42 4.03 0.64
C THR A 51 4.80 4.67 0.77
N ARG A 52 5.79 3.85 1.11
CA ARG A 52 7.21 4.17 0.91
C ARG A 52 7.57 3.82 -0.53
N LEU A 53 8.25 4.74 -1.21
CA LEU A 53 8.74 4.59 -2.58
C LEU A 53 10.24 4.91 -2.61
N GLY A 54 11.04 4.05 -3.26
CA GLY A 54 12.47 4.31 -3.42
C GLY A 54 13.23 3.12 -3.98
N TYR A 55 14.56 3.21 -3.94
CA TYR A 55 15.46 2.13 -4.33
C TYR A 55 15.69 1.17 -3.16
N GLY A 56 15.80 -0.12 -3.47
CA GLY A 56 16.03 -1.17 -2.49
C GLY A 56 16.73 -2.37 -3.13
N PRO A 57 17.16 -3.37 -2.34
CA PRO A 57 17.78 -4.57 -2.88
C PRO A 57 16.81 -5.33 -3.79
N SER A 58 17.35 -5.95 -4.83
CA SER A 58 16.58 -6.87 -5.67
C SER A 58 16.25 -8.12 -4.86
N ILE A 59 14.96 -8.29 -4.54
CA ILE A 59 14.43 -9.43 -3.79
C ILE A 59 13.59 -10.32 -4.71
N GLY A 60 13.71 -11.63 -4.54
CA GLY A 60 12.88 -12.60 -5.24
C GLY A 60 11.40 -12.49 -4.86
N PRO A 61 10.50 -13.09 -5.66
CA PRO A 61 9.08 -13.12 -5.33
C PRO A 61 8.83 -13.89 -4.02
N ALA A 62 7.88 -13.40 -3.21
CA ALA A 62 7.43 -14.12 -2.03
C ALA A 62 6.81 -15.48 -2.41
N PRO A 63 6.95 -16.52 -1.57
CA PRO A 63 6.27 -17.80 -1.80
C PRO A 63 4.76 -17.61 -1.95
N ARG A 64 4.19 -18.14 -3.03
CA ARG A 64 2.74 -18.11 -3.31
C ARG A 64 2.28 -19.50 -3.71
N ARG A 65 1.01 -19.82 -3.46
CA ARG A 65 0.39 -21.01 -4.03
C ARG A 65 0.35 -20.86 -5.56
N GLY A 66 0.47 -21.99 -6.27
CA GLY A 66 0.39 -22.02 -7.73
C GLY A 66 -0.96 -21.51 -8.24
N LEU A 67 -0.99 -20.99 -9.47
CA LEU A 67 -2.17 -20.37 -10.08
C LEU A 67 -3.41 -21.27 -10.00
N ASP A 68 -3.26 -22.56 -10.28
CA ASP A 68 -4.36 -23.52 -10.29
C ASP A 68 -5.07 -23.64 -8.93
N ALA A 69 -4.36 -23.38 -7.82
CA ALA A 69 -4.96 -23.38 -6.49
C ALA A 69 -5.93 -22.21 -6.25
N HIS A 70 -5.93 -21.22 -7.14
CA HIS A 70 -6.77 -20.03 -7.08
C HIS A 70 -7.90 -20.01 -8.12
N LEU A 71 -7.91 -20.96 -9.06
CA LEU A 71 -8.92 -21.07 -10.11
C LEU A 71 -9.94 -22.17 -9.76
N ARG A 72 -11.23 -21.89 -9.95
CA ARG A 72 -12.26 -22.93 -9.95
C ARG A 72 -12.56 -23.30 -11.40
N LYS A 73 -12.71 -24.59 -11.68
CA LYS A 73 -13.21 -25.04 -12.99
C LYS A 73 -14.62 -24.49 -13.19
N ALA A 74 -14.89 -24.00 -14.40
CA ALA A 74 -16.21 -23.52 -14.82
C ALA A 74 -17.23 -24.66 -14.85
#